data_AF-A0A832TL27-F1
#
_entry.id   AF-A0A832TL27-F1
#
_cell.length_a   1.000
_cell.length_b   1.000
_cell.length_c   1.000
_cell.angle_alpha   90.00
_cell.angle_beta   90.00
_cell.angle_gamma   90.00
#
_symmetry.space_group_name_H-M   'P 1'
#
loop_
_entity.id
_entity.type
_entity.pdbx_description
1 polymer ?
#
loop_
_entity_poly.entity_id
_entity_poly.type
_entity_poly.pdbx_seq_one_letter_code
_entity_poly.pdbx_strand_id
1 'polypeptide(L)'
;MKDIIKRLELGVEEFILAFLIIIEVLDFLTIIPAPVEFVEKVIAIVAMCYLFYHASLTRIIFGQKKRLYDLMIVISYLLLSVKTIIGFLVSAIFSAHEEGSVMTSFYSLVINNADILEKAGFWIGGLLIILLAILLTNKNVKKPSILSMIHEEKKTDNAWQKVVHFFSIYLVLIAIFVVVFTFAIEWFAITVDAPILMIILFSYIYIIVKRGKGIKTESFLKKVGESSEKFYERFISMFHSRKTIMIAITGLLVIHLLVDIGHFIIPYTTGLLYPWYFEQLGAGHLPLSELVANDFALAGSIATKMGIMLVYSLNVLALLMILFGPAYAWARFYGNKAVKLPNIFWLFFGSLAIFIIRPIFRMGRIEAPGLLGVDITTQQIPFIENIWLVLLISALVMGIFYLLGRKSLRKTAKLAFLVTFIYFGMYLYYFFIDLAAYYIDAITIMAQKGQVFIAAHILLFFTITILFYVGGFGMFLYESYFKQKI
;
A
#
# COMPACT_ATOMS: atom_id res chain seq x y z
N MET A 1 29.21 -29.17 -27.16
CA MET A 1 27.75 -28.89 -27.25
C MET A 1 27.00 -29.47 -26.04
N LYS A 2 27.14 -30.76 -25.69
CA LYS A 2 26.57 -31.33 -24.45
C LYS A 2 27.04 -30.64 -23.16
N ASP A 3 28.31 -30.25 -23.05
CA ASP A 3 28.82 -29.52 -21.87
C ASP A 3 28.42 -28.04 -21.81
N ILE A 4 28.01 -27.44 -22.94
CA ILE A 4 27.45 -26.08 -22.98
C ILE A 4 25.98 -26.13 -22.57
N ILE A 5 25.24 -27.15 -23.02
CA ILE A 5 23.85 -27.41 -22.61
C ILE A 5 23.79 -27.77 -21.11
N LYS A 6 24.77 -28.53 -20.59
CA LYS A 6 24.86 -28.86 -19.16
C LYS A 6 25.29 -27.68 -18.26
N ARG A 7 25.94 -26.66 -18.84
CA ARG A 7 26.23 -25.38 -18.17
C ARG A 7 25.11 -24.35 -18.32
N LEU A 8 24.19 -24.57 -19.26
CA LEU A 8 22.94 -23.84 -19.46
C LEU A 8 21.75 -24.55 -18.79
N GLU A 9 21.98 -25.38 -17.77
CA GLU A 9 20.95 -25.73 -16.77
C GLU A 9 20.61 -24.51 -15.89
N LEU A 10 20.47 -23.32 -16.49
CA LEU A 10 19.49 -22.37 -15.99
C LEU A 10 18.16 -23.07 -16.28
N GLY A 11 17.52 -23.60 -15.24
CA GLY A 11 16.21 -24.19 -15.36
C GLY A 11 15.25 -23.18 -15.99
N VAL A 12 14.18 -23.71 -16.58
CA VAL A 12 13.10 -22.90 -17.14
C VAL A 12 12.58 -21.89 -16.11
N GLU A 13 12.65 -22.23 -14.82
CA GLU A 13 12.29 -21.37 -13.69
C GLU A 13 13.20 -20.13 -13.57
N GLU A 14 14.53 -20.29 -13.66
CA GLU A 14 15.46 -19.17 -13.62
C GLU A 14 15.33 -18.25 -14.83
N PHE A 15 15.06 -18.82 -16.01
CA PHE A 15 14.80 -18.02 -17.22
C PHE A 15 13.51 -17.20 -17.08
N ILE A 16 12.42 -17.81 -16.62
CA ILE A 16 11.14 -17.12 -16.37
C ILE A 16 11.35 -16.00 -15.34
N LEU A 17 12.07 -16.28 -14.26
CA LEU A 17 12.33 -15.28 -13.22
C LEU A 17 13.19 -14.12 -13.73
N ALA A 18 14.25 -14.41 -14.49
CA ALA A 18 15.08 -13.37 -15.09
C ALA A 18 14.27 -12.51 -16.07
N PHE A 19 13.39 -13.13 -16.85
CA PHE A 19 12.47 -12.43 -17.74
C PHE A 19 11.49 -11.53 -16.99
N LEU A 20 10.88 -12.01 -15.90
CA LEU A 20 10.02 -11.20 -15.03
C LEU A 20 10.78 -10.01 -14.42
N ILE A 21 12.00 -10.23 -13.92
CA ILE A 21 12.83 -9.13 -13.40
C ILE A 21 13.15 -8.10 -14.50
N ILE A 22 13.43 -8.54 -15.73
CA ILE A 22 13.68 -7.62 -16.85
C ILE A 22 12.43 -6.82 -17.17
N ILE A 23 11.26 -7.47 -17.25
CA ILE A 23 9.98 -6.78 -17.46
C ILE A 23 9.78 -5.71 -16.39
N GLU A 24 9.91 -6.06 -15.11
CA GLU A 24 9.66 -5.14 -13.99
C GLU A 24 10.66 -3.97 -13.95
N VAL A 25 11.91 -4.20 -14.38
CA VAL A 25 12.90 -3.11 -14.57
C VAL A 25 12.48 -2.20 -15.71
N LEU A 26 11.99 -2.75 -16.81
CA LEU A 26 11.51 -1.94 -17.95
C LEU A 26 10.22 -1.19 -17.60
N ASP A 27 9.32 -1.79 -16.80
CA ASP A 27 8.10 -1.14 -16.27
C ASP A 27 8.48 0.04 -15.38
N PHE A 28 9.39 -0.17 -14.43
CA PHE A 28 9.90 0.89 -13.56
C PHE A 28 10.54 2.07 -14.33
N LEU A 29 11.20 1.78 -15.46
CA LEU A 29 11.81 2.80 -16.33
C LEU A 29 10.80 3.39 -17.33
N THR A 30 9.53 3.02 -17.25
CA THR A 30 8.45 3.43 -18.15
C THR A 30 8.76 3.17 -19.62
N ILE A 31 9.43 2.05 -19.92
CA ILE A 31 9.84 1.65 -21.28
C ILE A 31 8.81 0.67 -21.89
N ILE A 32 8.03 -0.02 -21.06
CA ILE A 32 7.08 -1.03 -21.52
C ILE A 32 5.88 -0.40 -22.23
N PRO A 33 5.47 -0.92 -23.41
CA PRO A 33 4.23 -0.50 -24.06
C PRO A 33 3.00 -0.87 -23.23
N ALA A 34 1.98 0.01 -23.22
CA ALA A 34 0.74 -0.18 -22.44
C ALA A 34 0.06 -1.57 -22.62
N PRO A 35 0.02 -2.20 -23.80
CA PRO A 35 -0.55 -3.56 -23.92
C PRO A 35 0.23 -4.63 -23.14
N VAL A 36 1.54 -4.50 -23.03
CA VAL A 36 2.40 -5.44 -22.29
C VAL A 36 2.27 -5.19 -20.79
N GLU A 37 2.25 -3.93 -20.36
CA GLU A 37 1.97 -3.53 -18.97
C GLU A 37 0.61 -4.09 -18.51
N PHE A 38 -0.43 -4.02 -19.36
CA PHE A 38 -1.72 -4.61 -19.06
C PHE A 38 -1.63 -6.13 -18.80
N VAL A 39 -0.93 -6.87 -19.67
CA VAL A 39 -0.75 -8.32 -19.52
C VAL A 39 0.01 -8.65 -18.24
N GLU A 40 1.03 -7.86 -17.91
CA GLU A 40 1.79 -7.98 -16.67
C GLU A 40 0.89 -7.83 -15.43
N LYS A 41 0.06 -6.77 -15.37
CA LYS A 41 -0.84 -6.58 -14.22
C LYS A 41 -1.91 -7.68 -14.13
N VAL A 42 -2.40 -8.21 -15.25
CA VAL A 42 -3.29 -9.39 -15.24
C VAL A 42 -2.57 -10.61 -14.64
N ILE A 43 -1.32 -10.86 -15.02
CA ILE A 43 -0.50 -11.94 -14.45
C ILE A 43 -0.31 -11.71 -12.95
N ALA A 44 -0.03 -10.47 -12.51
CA ALA A 44 0.12 -10.12 -11.11
C ALA A 44 -1.18 -10.37 -10.30
N ILE A 45 -2.35 -9.99 -10.84
CA ILE A 45 -3.66 -10.24 -10.23
C ILE A 45 -3.93 -11.75 -10.09
N VAL A 46 -3.66 -12.52 -11.15
CA VAL A 46 -3.83 -13.99 -11.13
C VAL A 46 -2.89 -14.63 -10.11
N ALA A 47 -1.62 -14.19 -10.07
CA ALA A 47 -0.64 -14.66 -9.10
C ALA A 47 -1.08 -14.33 -7.66
N MET A 48 -1.60 -13.13 -7.40
CA MET A 48 -2.14 -12.78 -6.08
C MET A 48 -3.36 -13.62 -5.70
N CYS A 49 -4.30 -13.85 -6.62
CA CYS A 49 -5.44 -14.74 -6.39
C CYS A 49 -4.98 -16.16 -6.03
N TYR A 50 -3.96 -16.66 -6.74
CA TYR A 50 -3.35 -17.96 -6.46
C TYR A 50 -2.67 -18.01 -5.08
N LEU A 51 -1.99 -16.94 -4.67
CA LEU A 51 -1.39 -16.83 -3.33
C LEU A 51 -2.47 -16.85 -2.23
N PHE A 52 -3.56 -16.10 -2.39
CA PHE A 52 -4.69 -16.13 -1.45
C PHE A 52 -5.33 -17.52 -1.33
N TYR A 53 -5.46 -18.23 -2.46
CA TYR A 53 -5.93 -19.61 -2.46
C TYR A 53 -4.99 -20.54 -1.66
N HIS A 54 -3.68 -20.42 -1.84
CA HIS A 54 -2.70 -21.27 -1.15
C HIS A 54 -2.60 -21.00 0.35
N ALA A 55 -2.62 -19.72 0.72
CA ALA A 55 -2.68 -19.24 2.08
C ALA A 55 -3.84 -19.84 2.88
N SER A 56 -4.92 -20.20 2.19
CA SER A 56 -6.15 -20.77 2.73
C SER A 56 -6.86 -19.81 3.69
N LEU A 57 -7.66 -18.91 3.13
CA LEU A 57 -8.50 -17.98 3.89
C LEU A 57 -9.38 -18.70 4.92
N THR A 58 -9.87 -19.90 4.62
CA THR A 58 -10.60 -20.73 5.59
C THR A 58 -9.76 -21.18 6.78
N ARG A 59 -8.45 -21.40 6.61
CA ARG A 59 -7.54 -21.65 7.73
C ARG A 59 -7.45 -20.42 8.64
N ILE A 60 -7.41 -19.21 8.08
CA ILE A 60 -7.36 -17.95 8.83
C ILE A 60 -8.69 -17.72 9.59
N ILE A 61 -9.81 -17.92 8.89
CA ILE A 61 -11.15 -17.61 9.41
C ILE A 61 -11.64 -18.68 10.40
N PHE A 62 -11.46 -19.97 10.09
CA PHE A 62 -12.03 -21.10 10.83
C PHE A 62 -10.99 -22.03 11.50
N GLY A 63 -9.70 -21.84 11.26
CA GLY A 63 -8.64 -22.72 11.78
C GLY A 63 -8.56 -24.06 11.04
N GLN A 64 -9.23 -24.20 9.89
CA GLN A 64 -9.25 -25.40 9.07
C GLN A 64 -9.12 -25.06 7.59
N LYS A 65 -8.17 -25.70 6.91
CA LYS A 65 -8.00 -25.56 5.45
C LYS A 65 -9.09 -26.34 4.70
N LYS A 66 -9.84 -25.65 3.84
CA LYS A 66 -10.88 -26.22 2.99
C LYS A 66 -10.77 -25.65 1.57
N ARG A 67 -9.99 -26.34 0.73
CA ARG A 67 -9.61 -25.90 -0.63
C ARG A 67 -10.79 -25.43 -1.49
N LEU A 68 -11.91 -26.17 -1.51
CA LEU A 68 -13.08 -25.78 -2.32
C LEU A 68 -13.66 -24.42 -1.89
N TYR A 69 -13.80 -24.20 -0.58
CA TYR A 69 -14.31 -22.93 -0.07
C TYR A 69 -13.28 -21.80 -0.26
N ASP A 70 -11.98 -22.09 -0.12
CA ASP A 70 -10.93 -21.10 -0.44
C ASP A 70 -11.02 -20.63 -1.89
N LEU A 71 -11.20 -21.56 -2.84
CA LEU A 71 -11.38 -21.24 -4.26
C LEU A 71 -12.64 -20.39 -4.49
N MET A 72 -13.78 -20.77 -3.90
CA MET A 72 -15.02 -20.00 -4.03
C MET A 72 -14.91 -18.60 -3.43
N ILE A 73 -14.20 -18.43 -2.31
CA ILE A 73 -13.94 -17.13 -1.70
C ILE A 73 -13.12 -16.26 -2.67
N VAL A 74 -12.02 -16.80 -3.22
CA VAL A 74 -11.16 -16.05 -4.16
C VAL A 74 -11.93 -15.65 -5.42
N ILE A 75 -12.73 -16.56 -6.01
CA ILE A 75 -13.56 -16.25 -7.18
C ILE A 75 -14.56 -15.15 -6.84
N SER A 76 -15.23 -15.25 -5.69
CA SER A 76 -16.19 -14.24 -5.25
C SER A 76 -15.54 -12.87 -5.04
N TYR A 77 -14.36 -12.81 -4.44
CA TYR A 77 -13.61 -11.56 -4.27
C TYR A 77 -13.13 -10.97 -5.59
N LEU A 78 -12.66 -11.80 -6.52
CA LEU A 78 -12.30 -11.37 -7.87
C LEU A 78 -13.50 -10.77 -8.59
N LEU A 79 -14.67 -11.40 -8.50
CA LEU A 79 -15.92 -10.91 -9.07
C LEU A 79 -16.38 -9.57 -8.47
N LEU A 80 -16.22 -9.39 -7.16
CA LEU A 80 -16.48 -8.10 -6.51
C LEU A 80 -15.47 -7.01 -6.91
N SER A 81 -14.27 -7.39 -7.35
CA SER A 81 -13.20 -6.47 -7.78
C SER A 81 -13.20 -6.21 -9.29
N VAL A 82 -14.22 -6.68 -10.03
CA VAL A 82 -14.32 -6.50 -11.49
C VAL A 82 -14.28 -5.02 -11.87
N LYS A 83 -14.88 -4.13 -11.08
CA LYS A 83 -14.80 -2.68 -11.30
C LYS A 83 -13.35 -2.19 -11.33
N THR A 84 -12.52 -2.60 -10.37
CA THR A 84 -11.10 -2.21 -10.32
C THR A 84 -10.36 -2.69 -11.58
N ILE A 85 -10.61 -3.94 -12.00
CA ILE A 85 -9.99 -4.52 -13.21
C ILE A 85 -10.43 -3.76 -14.48
N ILE A 86 -11.71 -3.41 -14.57
CA ILE A 86 -12.25 -2.64 -15.70
C ILE A 86 -11.69 -1.21 -15.70
N GLY A 87 -11.58 -0.57 -14.54
CA GLY A 87 -10.97 0.75 -14.41
C GLY A 87 -9.53 0.77 -14.94
N PHE A 88 -8.75 -0.26 -14.58
CA PHE A 88 -7.39 -0.42 -15.09
C PHE A 88 -7.34 -0.70 -16.61
N LEU A 89 -8.28 -1.50 -17.13
CA LEU A 89 -8.43 -1.69 -18.58
C LEU A 89 -8.69 -0.37 -19.31
N VAL A 90 -9.60 0.45 -18.78
CA VAL A 90 -9.94 1.76 -19.36
C VAL A 90 -8.73 2.67 -19.42
N SER A 91 -7.92 2.73 -18.35
CA SER A 91 -6.69 3.54 -18.34
C SER A 91 -5.65 3.03 -19.33
N ALA A 92 -5.43 1.72 -19.40
CA ALA A 92 -4.47 1.13 -20.34
C ALA A 92 -4.84 1.42 -21.82
N ILE A 93 -6.14 1.46 -22.12
CA ILE A 93 -6.65 1.76 -23.46
C ILE A 93 -6.38 3.21 -23.84
N PHE A 94 -6.57 4.15 -22.91
CA PHE A 94 -6.35 5.57 -23.18
C PHE A 94 -4.89 5.84 -23.58
N SER A 95 -3.96 5.14 -22.94
CA SER A 95 -2.53 5.18 -23.28
C SER A 95 -2.19 4.41 -24.57
N ALA A 96 -2.96 3.36 -24.91
CA ALA A 96 -2.72 2.52 -26.09
C ALA A 96 -3.32 3.04 -27.40
N HIS A 97 -4.11 4.13 -27.39
CA HIS A 97 -4.75 4.67 -28.60
C HIS A 97 -3.76 5.09 -29.70
N GLU A 98 -2.47 5.16 -29.41
CA GLU A 98 -1.42 5.47 -30.40
C GLU A 98 -1.01 4.26 -31.26
N GLU A 99 -1.34 3.02 -30.88
CA GLU A 99 -0.86 1.82 -31.58
C GLU A 99 -2.01 0.83 -31.87
N GLY A 100 -2.28 0.59 -33.16
CA GLY A 100 -3.33 -0.30 -33.67
C GLY A 100 -3.14 -1.78 -33.34
N SER A 101 -3.11 -2.13 -32.05
CA SER A 101 -2.86 -3.49 -31.55
C SER A 101 -4.11 -4.36 -31.59
N VAL A 102 -3.91 -5.68 -31.71
CA VAL A 102 -4.97 -6.71 -31.68
C VAL A 102 -5.82 -6.63 -30.40
N MET A 103 -5.27 -6.10 -29.30
CA MET A 103 -5.96 -5.97 -28.02
C MET A 103 -7.06 -4.90 -28.03
N THR A 104 -7.01 -3.91 -28.92
CA THR A 104 -8.01 -2.84 -29.02
C THR A 104 -9.45 -3.34 -29.19
N SER A 105 -9.65 -4.45 -29.91
CA SER A 105 -10.97 -5.06 -30.08
C SER A 105 -11.49 -5.73 -28.80
N PHE A 106 -10.61 -6.41 -28.07
CA PHE A 106 -10.97 -7.00 -26.77
C PHE A 106 -11.29 -5.91 -25.74
N TYR A 107 -10.44 -4.89 -25.70
CA TYR A 107 -10.56 -3.70 -24.88
C TYR A 107 -11.87 -2.92 -25.09
N SER A 108 -12.18 -2.60 -26.34
CA SER A 108 -13.45 -1.94 -26.68
C SER A 108 -14.66 -2.80 -26.31
N LEU A 109 -14.59 -4.12 -26.48
CA LEU A 109 -15.66 -5.02 -26.03
C LEU A 109 -15.86 -4.93 -24.51
N VAL A 110 -14.80 -4.91 -23.71
CA VAL A 110 -14.94 -4.78 -22.25
C VAL A 110 -15.49 -3.41 -21.87
N ILE A 111 -14.96 -2.31 -22.43
CA ILE A 111 -15.45 -0.94 -22.13
C ILE A 111 -16.94 -0.80 -22.48
N ASN A 112 -17.33 -1.24 -23.68
CA ASN A 112 -18.71 -1.11 -24.14
C ASN A 112 -19.71 -1.90 -23.28
N ASN A 113 -19.23 -2.89 -22.52
CA ASN A 113 -20.03 -3.71 -21.62
C ASN A 113 -19.68 -3.48 -20.13
N ALA A 114 -18.89 -2.45 -19.80
CA ALA A 114 -18.34 -2.23 -18.46
C ALA A 114 -19.42 -2.20 -17.38
N ASP A 115 -20.47 -1.40 -17.56
CA ASP A 115 -21.58 -1.27 -16.60
C ASP A 115 -22.29 -2.62 -16.33
N ILE A 116 -22.48 -3.44 -17.37
CA ILE A 116 -23.10 -4.77 -17.24
C ILE A 116 -22.15 -5.73 -16.51
N LEU A 117 -20.87 -5.74 -16.88
CA LEU A 117 -19.85 -6.61 -16.29
C LEU A 117 -19.63 -6.27 -14.82
N GLU A 118 -19.56 -4.99 -14.45
CA GLU A 118 -19.43 -4.54 -13.07
C GLU A 118 -20.64 -4.98 -12.23
N LYS A 119 -21.85 -4.73 -12.71
CA LYS A 119 -23.08 -5.13 -12.00
C LYS A 119 -23.18 -6.64 -11.87
N ALA A 120 -22.96 -7.38 -12.95
CA ALA A 120 -23.02 -8.84 -12.95
C ALA A 120 -21.96 -9.45 -12.02
N GLY A 121 -20.72 -8.96 -12.10
CA GLY A 121 -19.63 -9.35 -11.21
C GLY A 121 -19.98 -9.10 -9.75
N PHE A 122 -20.51 -7.91 -9.44
CA PHE A 122 -20.90 -7.56 -8.08
C PHE A 122 -22.04 -8.45 -7.55
N TRP A 123 -23.08 -8.68 -8.34
CA TRP A 123 -24.21 -9.55 -7.95
C TRP A 123 -23.78 -10.99 -7.73
N ILE A 124 -23.07 -11.59 -8.69
CA ILE A 124 -22.62 -12.98 -8.60
C ILE A 124 -21.64 -13.12 -7.43
N GLY A 125 -20.67 -12.20 -7.32
CA GLY A 125 -19.71 -12.15 -6.23
C GLY A 125 -20.38 -12.06 -4.86
N GLY A 126 -21.28 -11.09 -4.66
CA GLY A 126 -22.01 -10.90 -3.40
C GLY A 126 -22.90 -12.08 -3.02
N LEU A 127 -23.66 -12.63 -3.98
CA LEU A 127 -24.49 -13.83 -3.75
C LEU A 127 -23.63 -15.04 -3.38
N LEU A 128 -22.45 -15.21 -3.99
CA LEU A 128 -21.51 -16.27 -3.62
C LEU A 128 -20.98 -16.10 -2.18
N ILE A 129 -20.70 -14.88 -1.70
CA ILE A 129 -20.32 -14.66 -0.29
C ILE A 129 -21.46 -15.05 0.64
N ILE A 130 -22.68 -14.63 0.33
CA ILE A 130 -23.86 -14.97 1.14
C ILE A 130 -24.03 -16.49 1.20
N LEU A 131 -23.96 -17.17 0.05
CA LEU A 131 -24.05 -18.63 -0.02
C LEU A 131 -22.93 -19.29 0.78
N LEU A 132 -21.68 -18.82 0.66
CA LEU A 132 -20.55 -19.31 1.45
C LEU A 132 -20.78 -19.15 2.94
N ALA A 133 -21.26 -17.98 3.38
CA ALA A 133 -21.57 -17.75 4.79
C ALA A 133 -22.64 -18.73 5.31
N ILE A 134 -23.69 -19.03 4.51
CA ILE A 134 -24.70 -20.04 4.86
C ILE A 134 -24.06 -21.44 4.97
N LEU A 135 -23.29 -21.85 3.96
CA LEU A 135 -22.64 -23.18 3.92
C LEU A 135 -21.65 -23.39 5.07
N LEU A 136 -21.00 -22.31 5.51
CA LEU A 136 -20.01 -22.33 6.57
C LEU A 136 -20.61 -22.21 7.98
N THR A 137 -21.87 -21.77 8.11
CA THR A 137 -22.56 -21.58 9.40
C THR A 137 -22.60 -22.85 10.27
N ASN A 138 -22.64 -24.02 9.65
CA ASN A 138 -22.68 -25.32 10.33
C ASN A 138 -21.29 -25.96 10.53
N LYS A 139 -20.20 -25.26 10.18
CA LYS A 139 -18.84 -25.81 10.30
C LYS A 139 -18.26 -25.47 11.68
N ASN A 140 -17.50 -26.42 12.22
CA ASN A 140 -16.82 -26.23 13.50
C ASN A 140 -15.64 -25.29 13.35
N VAL A 141 -15.60 -24.25 14.18
CA VAL A 141 -14.47 -23.32 14.31
C VAL A 141 -13.38 -23.98 15.17
N LYS A 142 -12.13 -23.99 14.71
CA LYS A 142 -10.96 -24.46 15.46
C LYS A 142 -10.07 -23.30 15.86
N LYS A 143 -9.41 -23.42 17.02
CA LYS A 143 -8.31 -22.53 17.40
C LYS A 143 -7.00 -22.98 16.73
N PRO A 144 -6.13 -22.03 16.36
CA PRO A 144 -6.31 -20.58 16.43
C PRO A 144 -6.97 -20.04 15.14
N SER A 145 -7.95 -19.11 15.24
CA SER A 145 -8.63 -18.49 14.08
C SER A 145 -9.39 -17.20 14.42
N ILE A 146 -9.72 -16.38 13.41
CA ILE A 146 -10.48 -15.13 13.60
C ILE A 146 -11.85 -15.40 14.25
N LEU A 147 -12.62 -16.37 13.74
CA LEU A 147 -13.94 -16.64 14.31
C LEU A 147 -13.85 -17.16 15.74
N SER A 148 -12.80 -17.91 16.11
CA SER A 148 -12.60 -18.37 17.50
C SER A 148 -12.36 -17.22 18.48
N MET A 149 -12.00 -16.03 17.98
CA MET A 149 -11.86 -14.82 18.80
C MET A 149 -13.19 -14.10 19.01
N ILE A 150 -14.11 -14.20 18.05
CA ILE A 150 -15.43 -13.54 18.06
C ILE A 150 -16.48 -14.43 18.74
N HIS A 151 -16.44 -15.73 18.47
CA HIS A 151 -17.39 -16.73 18.97
C HIS A 151 -16.67 -17.85 19.75
N GLU A 152 -17.25 -18.29 20.87
CA GLU A 152 -16.76 -19.43 21.64
C GLU A 152 -16.99 -20.76 20.88
N GLU A 153 -16.20 -21.80 21.21
CA GLU A 153 -16.06 -23.10 20.53
C GLU A 153 -17.32 -23.99 20.47
N LYS A 154 -18.52 -23.43 20.67
CA LYS A 154 -19.75 -24.22 20.79
C LYS A 154 -20.36 -24.46 19.42
N LYS A 155 -20.84 -25.69 19.22
CA LYS A 155 -21.70 -26.04 18.09
C LYS A 155 -23.00 -25.21 18.21
N THR A 156 -23.50 -24.72 17.08
CA THR A 156 -24.70 -23.87 17.04
C THR A 156 -25.95 -24.73 17.12
N ASP A 157 -26.45 -24.95 18.33
CA ASP A 157 -27.60 -25.82 18.58
C ASP A 157 -28.93 -25.09 18.35
N ASN A 158 -28.98 -23.77 18.57
CA ASN A 158 -30.20 -22.96 18.44
C ASN A 158 -30.26 -22.18 17.11
N ALA A 159 -31.47 -21.99 16.57
CA ALA A 159 -31.70 -21.23 15.34
C ALA A 159 -31.13 -19.79 15.40
N TRP A 160 -31.34 -19.09 16.52
CA TRP A 160 -30.77 -17.75 16.72
C TRP A 160 -29.24 -17.74 16.68
N GLN A 161 -28.58 -18.74 17.28
CA GLN A 161 -27.11 -18.86 17.22
C GLN A 161 -26.62 -19.08 15.79
N LYS A 162 -27.36 -19.84 14.97
CA LYS A 162 -27.04 -20.01 13.55
C LYS A 162 -27.13 -18.69 12.79
N VAL A 163 -28.13 -17.86 13.07
CA VAL A 163 -28.28 -16.53 12.47
C VAL A 163 -27.11 -15.61 12.87
N VAL A 164 -26.78 -15.53 14.16
CA VAL A 164 -25.63 -14.74 14.63
C VAL A 164 -24.32 -15.24 14.03
N HIS A 165 -24.14 -16.56 13.94
CA HIS A 165 -22.95 -17.17 13.36
C HIS A 165 -22.85 -16.89 11.85
N PHE A 166 -23.96 -16.97 11.11
CA PHE A 166 -24.06 -16.56 9.70
C PHE A 166 -23.60 -15.11 9.52
N PHE A 167 -24.16 -14.17 10.27
CA PHE A 167 -23.78 -12.75 10.17
C PHE A 167 -22.33 -12.50 10.57
N SER A 168 -21.80 -13.23 11.56
CA SER A 168 -20.40 -13.13 11.96
C SER A 168 -19.46 -13.61 10.85
N ILE A 169 -19.76 -14.75 10.22
CA ILE A 169 -18.99 -15.28 9.08
C ILE A 169 -19.07 -14.32 7.90
N TYR A 170 -20.28 -13.87 7.57
CA TYR A 170 -20.52 -12.93 6.49
C TYR A 170 -19.72 -11.63 6.68
N LEU A 171 -19.79 -11.03 7.88
CA LEU A 171 -19.03 -9.82 8.21
C LEU A 171 -17.52 -10.04 8.12
N VAL A 172 -17.00 -11.17 8.61
CA VAL A 172 -15.55 -11.48 8.52
C VAL A 172 -15.12 -11.68 7.08
N LEU A 173 -15.92 -12.36 6.24
CA LEU A 173 -15.63 -12.53 4.82
C LEU A 173 -15.60 -11.18 4.10
N ILE A 174 -16.57 -10.30 4.37
CA ILE A 174 -16.58 -8.96 3.78
C ILE A 174 -15.42 -8.11 4.33
N ALA A 175 -15.08 -8.23 5.61
CA ALA A 175 -13.95 -7.49 6.19
C ALA A 175 -12.61 -7.89 5.57
N ILE A 176 -12.38 -9.18 5.35
CA ILE A 176 -11.18 -9.66 4.65
C ILE A 176 -11.17 -9.19 3.21
N PHE A 177 -12.31 -9.18 2.53
CA PHE A 177 -12.41 -8.62 1.19
C PHE A 177 -11.95 -7.16 1.16
N VAL A 178 -12.63 -6.29 1.92
CA VAL A 178 -12.40 -4.84 1.91
C VAL A 178 -11.00 -4.47 2.40
N VAL A 179 -10.52 -5.08 3.49
CA VAL A 179 -9.30 -4.64 4.17
C VAL A 179 -8.05 -5.33 3.65
N VAL A 180 -8.15 -6.60 3.23
CA VAL A 180 -6.98 -7.41 2.86
C VAL A 180 -6.94 -7.66 1.35
N PHE A 181 -8.04 -8.13 0.77
CA PHE A 181 -8.04 -8.52 -0.64
C PHE A 181 -8.00 -7.31 -1.57
N THR A 182 -8.91 -6.34 -1.39
CA THR A 182 -8.91 -5.09 -2.16
C THR A 182 -7.57 -4.39 -2.04
N PHE A 183 -7.04 -4.30 -0.81
CA PHE A 183 -5.71 -3.72 -0.59
C PHE A 183 -4.61 -4.46 -1.37
N ALA A 184 -4.64 -5.79 -1.38
CA ALA A 184 -3.60 -6.56 -2.08
C ALA A 184 -3.71 -6.52 -3.61
N ILE A 185 -4.93 -6.49 -4.16
CA ILE A 185 -5.13 -6.37 -5.61
C ILE A 185 -4.80 -4.95 -6.07
N GLU A 186 -5.39 -3.94 -5.44
CA GLU A 186 -5.24 -2.54 -5.88
C GLU A 186 -3.83 -2.02 -5.70
N TRP A 187 -3.17 -2.36 -4.58
CA TRP A 187 -1.90 -1.71 -4.27
C TRP A 187 -0.72 -2.60 -4.62
N PHE A 188 -0.72 -3.88 -4.22
CA PHE A 188 0.42 -4.76 -4.50
C PHE A 188 0.46 -5.28 -5.93
N ALA A 189 -0.68 -5.69 -6.49
CA ALA A 189 -0.68 -6.29 -7.84
C ALA A 189 -0.75 -5.25 -8.97
N ILE A 190 -1.29 -4.06 -8.70
CA ILE A 190 -1.42 -3.04 -9.75
C ILE A 190 -0.30 -1.99 -9.64
N THR A 191 0.16 -1.62 -8.44
CA THR A 191 0.94 -0.38 -8.34
C THR A 191 2.30 -0.41 -7.64
N VAL A 192 2.62 -1.38 -6.80
CA VAL A 192 3.94 -1.40 -6.09
C VAL A 192 4.80 -2.61 -6.41
N ASP A 193 4.41 -3.44 -7.38
CA ASP A 193 5.20 -4.56 -7.86
C ASP A 193 6.60 -4.10 -8.32
N ALA A 194 6.66 -3.19 -9.29
CA ALA A 194 7.93 -2.74 -9.87
C ALA A 194 8.81 -1.96 -8.87
N PRO A 195 8.32 -0.95 -8.11
CA PRO A 195 9.15 -0.26 -7.12
C PRO A 195 9.68 -1.19 -6.00
N ILE A 196 8.88 -2.13 -5.51
CA ILE A 196 9.34 -3.10 -4.49
C ILE A 196 10.43 -3.99 -5.07
N LEU A 197 10.23 -4.52 -6.28
CA LEU A 197 11.20 -5.36 -6.95
C LEU A 197 12.51 -4.60 -7.19
N MET A 198 12.45 -3.34 -7.60
CA MET A 198 13.63 -2.49 -7.79
C MET A 198 14.38 -2.24 -6.49
N ILE A 199 13.68 -1.99 -5.37
CA ILE A 199 14.33 -1.85 -4.05
C ILE A 199 15.03 -3.16 -3.66
N ILE A 200 14.41 -4.31 -3.91
CA ILE A 200 14.99 -5.64 -3.65
C ILE A 200 16.23 -5.85 -4.53
N LEU A 201 16.14 -5.53 -5.82
CA LEU A 201 17.22 -5.67 -6.80
C LEU A 201 18.41 -4.77 -6.47
N PHE A 202 18.19 -3.49 -6.18
CA PHE A 202 19.26 -2.57 -5.79
C PHE A 202 19.89 -2.98 -4.46
N SER A 203 19.10 -3.42 -3.49
CA SER A 203 19.61 -3.97 -2.23
C SER A 203 20.50 -5.20 -2.49
N TYR A 204 20.11 -6.04 -3.44
CA TYR A 204 20.87 -7.21 -3.84
C TYR A 204 22.20 -6.85 -4.50
N ILE A 205 22.18 -5.94 -5.49
CA ILE A 205 23.38 -5.42 -6.16
C ILE A 205 24.33 -4.79 -5.13
N TYR A 206 23.81 -3.97 -4.21
CA TYR A 206 24.59 -3.37 -3.14
C TYR A 206 25.29 -4.43 -2.26
N ILE A 207 24.58 -5.50 -1.89
CA ILE A 207 25.15 -6.59 -1.09
C ILE A 207 26.23 -7.34 -1.87
N ILE A 208 26.04 -7.59 -3.17
CA ILE A 208 27.05 -8.23 -4.04
C ILE A 208 28.32 -7.38 -4.07
N VAL A 209 28.18 -6.11 -4.44
CA VAL A 209 29.29 -5.15 -4.58
C VAL A 209 30.05 -5.03 -3.25
N LYS A 210 29.32 -4.92 -2.13
CA LYS A 210 29.93 -4.75 -0.80
C LYS A 210 30.61 -6.01 -0.28
N ARG A 211 30.06 -7.20 -0.54
CA ARG A 211 30.58 -8.44 0.06
C ARG A 211 31.72 -9.07 -0.74
N GLY A 212 31.91 -8.69 -2.01
CA GLY A 212 33.05 -9.08 -2.84
C GLY A 212 33.27 -10.59 -3.02
N LYS A 213 32.41 -11.43 -2.45
CA LYS A 213 32.44 -12.88 -2.51
C LYS A 213 31.26 -13.32 -3.37
N GLY A 214 31.51 -14.18 -4.36
CA GLY A 214 30.49 -14.75 -5.23
C GLY A 214 29.29 -15.22 -4.41
N ILE A 215 28.20 -14.46 -4.46
CA ILE A 215 26.97 -14.83 -3.81
C ILE A 215 26.42 -15.97 -4.65
N LYS A 216 26.25 -17.15 -4.05
CA LYS A 216 25.47 -18.22 -4.67
C LYS A 216 24.04 -17.67 -4.86
N THR A 217 23.68 -17.33 -6.10
CA THR A 217 22.41 -16.74 -6.51
C THR A 217 21.21 -17.53 -5.98
N GLU A 218 21.30 -18.86 -6.01
CA GLU A 218 20.34 -19.79 -5.40
C GLU A 218 20.05 -19.47 -3.92
N SER A 219 21.04 -18.99 -3.16
CA SER A 219 20.85 -18.66 -1.75
C SER A 219 20.04 -17.38 -1.54
N PHE A 220 20.10 -16.39 -2.44
CA PHE A 220 19.42 -15.12 -2.23
C PHE A 220 17.94 -15.20 -2.57
N LEU A 221 17.59 -15.70 -3.76
CA LEU A 221 16.18 -15.87 -4.14
C LEU A 221 15.45 -16.76 -3.14
N LYS A 222 16.09 -17.87 -2.74
CA LYS A 222 15.59 -18.72 -1.66
C LYS A 222 15.43 -17.96 -0.34
N LYS A 223 16.39 -17.10 0.05
CA LYS A 223 16.27 -16.28 1.27
C LYS A 223 15.17 -15.24 1.18
N VAL A 224 14.98 -14.59 0.04
CA VAL A 224 13.91 -13.61 -0.16
C VAL A 224 12.56 -14.32 -0.12
N GLY A 225 12.41 -15.44 -0.85
CA GLY A 225 11.21 -16.28 -0.81
C GLY A 225 10.91 -16.82 0.58
N GLU A 226 11.90 -17.37 1.29
CA GLU A 226 11.72 -17.81 2.68
C GLU A 226 11.38 -16.64 3.62
N SER A 227 11.92 -15.44 3.37
CA SER A 227 11.64 -14.26 4.20
C SER A 227 10.24 -13.73 3.97
N SER A 228 9.77 -13.71 2.72
CA SER A 228 8.40 -13.31 2.37
C SER A 228 7.39 -14.34 2.89
N GLU A 229 7.67 -15.64 2.75
CA GLU A 229 6.85 -16.71 3.32
C GLU A 229 6.77 -16.61 4.85
N LYS A 230 7.91 -16.49 5.55
CA LYS A 230 7.93 -16.30 7.01
C LYS A 230 7.24 -15.02 7.45
N PHE A 231 7.38 -13.93 6.69
CA PHE A 231 6.66 -12.69 6.95
C PHE A 231 5.15 -12.93 6.83
N TYR A 232 4.71 -13.57 5.76
CA TYR A 232 3.31 -13.88 5.48
C TYR A 232 2.70 -14.78 6.55
N GLU A 233 3.34 -15.89 6.91
CA GLU A 233 2.88 -16.81 7.95
C GLU A 233 2.74 -16.11 9.30
N ARG A 234 3.74 -15.30 9.68
CA ARG A 234 3.68 -14.54 10.93
C ARG A 234 2.62 -13.45 10.87
N PHE A 235 2.48 -12.77 9.74
CA PHE A 235 1.45 -11.75 9.54
C PHE A 235 0.05 -12.35 9.68
N ILE A 236 -0.21 -13.49 9.04
CA ILE A 236 -1.45 -14.26 9.24
C ILE A 236 -1.64 -14.63 10.70
N SER A 237 -0.59 -15.14 11.35
CA SER A 237 -0.70 -15.60 12.75
C SER A 237 -1.16 -14.49 13.69
N MET A 238 -0.89 -13.22 13.34
CA MET A 238 -1.35 -12.08 14.13
C MET A 238 -2.87 -11.94 14.14
N PHE A 239 -3.58 -12.37 13.09
CA PHE A 239 -5.05 -12.35 13.03
C PHE A 239 -5.70 -13.40 13.93
N HIS A 240 -4.93 -14.36 14.48
CA HIS A 240 -5.49 -15.41 15.32
C HIS A 240 -5.51 -15.11 16.83
N SER A 241 -5.05 -13.93 17.26
CA SER A 241 -5.10 -13.52 18.67
C SER A 241 -5.58 -12.09 18.84
N ARG A 242 -6.43 -11.86 19.86
CA ARG A 242 -6.96 -10.53 20.24
C ARG A 242 -5.86 -9.52 20.51
N LYS A 243 -4.71 -9.97 21.01
CA LYS A 243 -3.57 -9.09 21.31
C LYS A 243 -2.81 -8.66 20.06
N THR A 244 -2.72 -9.51 19.05
CA THR A 244 -1.90 -9.28 17.86
C THR A 244 -2.70 -8.80 16.66
N ILE A 245 -4.03 -8.99 16.63
CA ILE A 245 -4.87 -8.52 15.52
C ILE A 245 -4.79 -6.99 15.38
N MET A 246 -4.64 -6.28 16.51
CA MET A 246 -4.45 -4.82 16.50
C MET A 246 -3.12 -4.43 15.83
N ILE A 247 -2.06 -5.22 16.06
CA ILE A 247 -0.78 -5.02 15.38
C ILE A 247 -0.93 -5.33 13.89
N ALA A 248 -1.73 -6.33 13.51
CA ALA A 248 -1.99 -6.63 12.10
C ALA A 248 -2.73 -5.49 11.38
N ILE A 249 -3.82 -4.99 11.97
CA ILE A 249 -4.62 -3.88 11.43
C ILE A 249 -3.76 -2.61 11.26
N THR A 250 -3.00 -2.25 12.29
CA THR A 250 -2.08 -1.10 12.22
C THR A 250 -0.98 -1.31 11.20
N GLY A 251 -0.55 -2.55 11.01
CA GLY A 251 0.39 -2.94 9.95
C GLY A 251 -0.15 -2.69 8.57
N LEU A 252 -1.42 -3.02 8.30
CA LEU A 252 -2.06 -2.73 7.02
C LEU A 252 -2.15 -1.23 6.75
N LEU A 253 -2.54 -0.42 7.75
CA LEU A 253 -2.56 1.05 7.62
C LEU A 253 -1.17 1.63 7.34
N VAL A 254 -0.14 1.07 7.97
CA VAL A 254 1.24 1.46 7.73
C VAL A 254 1.71 1.05 6.33
N ILE A 255 1.37 -0.15 5.87
CA ILE A 255 1.73 -0.60 4.53
C ILE A 255 1.06 0.29 3.49
N HIS A 256 -0.20 0.66 3.70
CA HIS A 256 -0.92 1.64 2.87
C HIS A 256 -0.15 2.97 2.74
N LEU A 257 0.38 3.50 3.84
CA LEU A 257 1.24 4.69 3.80
C LEU A 257 2.53 4.48 3.00
N LEU A 258 3.16 3.31 3.13
CA LEU A 258 4.40 2.99 2.40
C LEU A 258 4.17 2.89 0.89
N VAL A 259 2.98 2.47 0.49
CA VAL A 259 2.61 2.39 -0.91
C VAL A 259 2.63 3.79 -1.56
N ASP A 260 2.10 4.81 -0.89
CA ASP A 260 2.13 6.19 -1.40
C ASP A 260 3.54 6.78 -1.48
N ILE A 261 4.49 6.31 -0.65
CA ILE A 261 5.92 6.64 -0.84
C ILE A 261 6.39 6.16 -2.21
N GLY A 262 5.98 4.95 -2.60
CA GLY A 262 6.29 4.37 -3.90
C GLY A 262 5.66 5.14 -5.06
N HIS A 263 4.43 5.63 -4.90
CA HIS A 263 3.69 6.33 -5.96
C HIS A 263 4.12 7.78 -6.16
N PHE A 264 4.40 8.50 -5.08
CA PHE A 264 4.68 9.93 -5.17
C PHE A 264 6.16 10.22 -5.02
N ILE A 265 6.77 9.75 -3.94
CA ILE A 265 8.11 10.22 -3.56
C ILE A 265 9.18 9.66 -4.48
N ILE A 266 9.10 8.38 -4.86
CA ILE A 266 10.05 7.79 -5.80
C ILE A 266 9.96 8.51 -7.16
N PRO A 267 8.80 8.60 -7.83
CA PRO A 267 8.66 9.34 -9.08
C PRO A 267 9.12 10.79 -9.02
N TYR A 268 8.76 11.55 -7.98
CA TYR A 268 9.21 12.93 -7.85
C TYR A 268 10.72 13.08 -7.71
N THR A 269 11.37 12.14 -7.03
CA THR A 269 12.82 12.21 -6.80
C THR A 269 13.62 11.68 -7.98
N THR A 270 13.13 10.68 -8.71
CA THR A 270 13.81 10.08 -9.86
C THR A 270 13.46 10.76 -11.18
N GLY A 271 12.31 11.42 -11.27
CA GLY A 271 11.73 11.92 -12.52
C GLY A 271 11.03 10.85 -13.36
N LEU A 272 10.90 9.62 -12.84
CA LEU A 272 10.19 8.52 -13.51
C LEU A 272 8.71 8.58 -13.14
N LEU A 273 7.98 9.53 -13.73
CA LEU A 273 6.55 9.67 -13.54
C LEU A 273 5.81 8.59 -14.35
N TYR A 274 5.05 7.73 -13.67
CA TYR A 274 4.15 6.78 -14.32
C TYR A 274 3.04 7.54 -15.06
N PRO A 275 3.01 7.52 -16.41
CA PRO A 275 2.11 8.38 -17.17
C PRO A 275 0.65 8.13 -16.82
N TRP A 276 0.25 6.84 -16.69
CA TRP A 276 -1.12 6.44 -16.42
C TRP A 276 -1.68 6.98 -15.10
N TYR A 277 -0.83 7.14 -14.07
CA TYR A 277 -1.25 7.67 -12.78
C TYR A 277 -1.17 9.20 -12.75
N PHE A 278 -0.04 9.78 -13.16
CA PHE A 278 0.22 11.21 -13.04
C PHE A 278 -0.57 12.08 -14.04
N GLU A 279 -0.89 11.57 -15.22
CA GLU A 279 -1.72 12.30 -16.18
C GLU A 279 -3.15 12.53 -15.67
N GLN A 280 -3.66 11.60 -14.85
CA GLN A 280 -5.00 11.69 -14.27
C GLN A 280 -5.08 12.67 -13.11
N LEU A 281 -3.97 12.84 -12.36
CA LEU A 281 -3.93 13.70 -11.18
C LEU A 281 -3.95 15.21 -11.53
N GLY A 282 -3.49 15.58 -12.73
CA GLY A 282 -3.54 16.96 -13.23
C GLY A 282 -2.31 17.80 -12.85
N ALA A 283 -2.52 19.08 -12.51
CA ALA A 283 -1.44 20.02 -12.24
C ALA A 283 -0.87 19.86 -10.82
N GLY A 284 0.41 20.19 -10.63
CA GLY A 284 1.07 20.14 -9.32
C GLY A 284 1.89 18.87 -9.05
N HIS A 285 2.27 18.15 -10.10
CA HIS A 285 3.00 16.88 -10.01
C HIS A 285 4.35 16.90 -10.74
N LEU A 286 5.03 18.04 -10.73
CA LEU A 286 6.31 18.17 -11.42
C LEU A 286 7.43 17.42 -10.67
N PRO A 287 8.36 16.77 -11.39
CA PRO A 287 9.54 16.19 -10.79
C PRO A 287 10.35 17.25 -10.04
N LEU A 288 11.03 16.84 -8.95
CA LEU A 288 11.86 17.76 -8.18
C LEU A 288 13.03 18.31 -8.99
N SER A 289 13.56 17.55 -9.97
CA SER A 289 14.61 18.00 -10.87
C SER A 289 14.19 19.22 -11.69
N GLU A 290 12.94 19.23 -12.18
CA GLU A 290 12.37 20.35 -12.91
C GLU A 290 12.13 21.56 -12.00
N LEU A 291 11.55 21.34 -10.82
CA LEU A 291 11.33 22.40 -9.84
C LEU A 291 12.64 23.06 -9.38
N VAL A 292 13.69 22.26 -9.15
CA VAL A 292 15.04 22.73 -8.83
C VAL A 292 15.61 23.53 -10.00
N ALA A 293 15.46 23.07 -11.25
CA ALA A 293 15.94 23.79 -12.42
C ALA A 293 15.26 25.17 -12.57
N ASN A 294 13.95 25.22 -12.33
CA ASN A 294 13.19 26.47 -12.37
C ASN A 294 13.64 27.44 -11.26
N ASP A 295 13.79 26.96 -10.02
CA ASP A 295 14.28 27.80 -8.91
C ASP A 295 15.75 28.23 -9.11
N PHE A 296 16.57 27.39 -9.75
CA PHE A 296 17.95 27.73 -10.12
C PHE A 296 18.03 28.85 -11.15
N ALA A 297 17.10 28.90 -12.11
CA ALA A 297 17.04 29.96 -13.11
C ALA A 297 16.77 31.33 -12.47
N LEU A 298 16.05 31.35 -11.35
CA LEU A 298 15.74 32.55 -10.56
C LEU A 298 16.86 32.92 -9.57
N ALA A 299 17.80 32.02 -9.30
CA ALA A 299 18.85 32.22 -8.31
C ALA A 299 20.05 33.01 -8.89
N GLY A 300 20.24 34.24 -8.40
CA GLY A 300 21.33 35.12 -8.84
C GLY A 300 22.75 34.72 -8.41
N SER A 301 22.91 33.74 -7.51
CA SER A 301 24.24 33.32 -7.04
C SER A 301 24.36 31.80 -6.85
N ILE A 302 25.59 31.28 -6.96
CA ILE A 302 25.90 29.87 -6.69
C ILE A 302 25.55 29.46 -5.24
N ALA A 303 25.74 30.39 -4.30
CA ALA A 303 25.40 30.20 -2.90
C ALA A 303 23.89 29.94 -2.77
N THR A 304 23.05 30.78 -3.37
CA THR A 304 21.59 30.59 -3.38
C THR A 304 21.18 29.24 -3.99
N LYS A 305 21.82 28.81 -5.08
CA LYS A 305 21.58 27.49 -5.70
C LYS A 305 21.91 26.32 -4.76
N MET A 306 23.02 26.41 -4.03
CA MET A 306 23.33 25.43 -2.98
C MET A 306 22.28 25.42 -1.87
N GLY A 307 21.81 26.61 -1.47
CA GLY A 307 20.71 26.74 -0.51
C GLY A 307 19.43 26.06 -1.00
N ILE A 308 19.08 26.22 -2.29
CA ILE A 308 17.93 25.58 -2.93
C ILE A 308 18.06 24.05 -2.81
N MET A 309 19.19 23.48 -3.22
CA MET A 309 19.42 22.03 -3.12
C MET A 309 19.25 21.49 -1.71
N LEU A 310 19.74 22.22 -0.69
CA LEU A 310 19.59 21.84 0.70
C LEU A 310 18.13 21.88 1.16
N VAL A 311 17.37 22.91 0.78
CA VAL A 311 15.93 23.01 1.11
C VAL A 311 15.14 21.87 0.47
N TYR A 312 15.39 21.54 -0.80
CA TYR A 312 14.73 20.40 -1.45
C TYR A 312 15.09 19.07 -0.78
N SER A 313 16.39 18.84 -0.53
CA SER A 313 16.87 17.60 0.11
C SER A 313 16.31 17.42 1.52
N LEU A 314 16.23 18.51 2.29
CA LEU A 314 15.70 18.47 3.66
C LEU A 314 14.18 18.31 3.67
N ASN A 315 13.45 18.87 2.71
CA ASN A 315 12.02 18.56 2.55
C ASN A 315 11.77 17.08 2.23
N VAL A 316 12.51 16.50 1.28
CA VAL A 316 12.42 15.06 0.96
C VAL A 316 12.72 14.22 2.19
N LEU A 317 13.80 14.57 2.92
CA LEU A 317 14.16 13.88 4.15
C LEU A 317 13.06 13.97 5.22
N ALA A 318 12.45 15.14 5.40
CA ALA A 318 11.36 15.34 6.33
C ALA A 318 10.16 14.45 5.98
N LEU A 319 9.73 14.49 4.72
CA LEU A 319 8.59 13.71 4.25
C LEU A 319 8.87 12.21 4.37
N LEU A 320 10.04 11.73 3.96
CA LEU A 320 10.44 10.34 4.16
C LEU A 320 10.46 9.94 5.63
N MET A 321 10.98 10.78 6.54
CA MET A 321 10.98 10.47 7.97
C MET A 321 9.57 10.49 8.59
N ILE A 322 8.69 11.38 8.12
CA ILE A 322 7.28 11.43 8.52
C ILE A 322 6.54 10.16 8.05
N LEU A 323 6.77 9.71 6.82
CA LEU A 323 6.09 8.55 6.25
C LEU A 323 6.68 7.21 6.70
N PHE A 324 8.01 7.12 6.88
CA PHE A 324 8.65 5.91 7.42
C PHE A 324 8.59 5.79 8.94
N GLY A 325 8.34 6.89 9.66
CA GLY A 325 8.28 6.88 11.13
C GLY A 325 7.23 5.91 11.71
N PRO A 326 5.97 5.90 11.22
CA PRO A 326 4.96 4.93 11.60
C PRO A 326 5.37 3.49 11.26
N ALA A 327 5.97 3.29 10.08
CA ALA A 327 6.47 1.99 9.65
C ALA A 327 7.59 1.46 10.55
N TYR A 328 8.52 2.32 10.92
CA TYR A 328 9.57 1.99 11.86
C TYR A 328 9.00 1.64 13.24
N ALA A 329 8.07 2.44 13.78
CA ALA A 329 7.40 2.14 15.05
C ALA A 329 6.71 0.79 15.01
N TRP A 330 5.89 0.56 13.99
CA TRP A 330 5.16 -0.69 13.79
C TRP A 330 6.10 -1.90 13.69
N ALA A 331 7.16 -1.82 12.89
CA ALA A 331 8.13 -2.92 12.75
C ALA A 331 8.79 -3.30 14.09
N ARG A 332 9.01 -2.32 14.99
CA ARG A 332 9.51 -2.58 16.34
C ARG A 332 8.45 -3.24 17.22
N PHE A 333 7.20 -2.80 17.13
CA PHE A 333 6.09 -3.40 17.87
C PHE A 333 5.82 -4.83 17.44
N TYR A 334 5.83 -5.08 16.13
CA TYR A 334 5.74 -6.41 15.54
C TYR A 334 6.82 -7.35 16.08
N GLY A 335 8.04 -6.84 16.26
CA GLY A 335 9.15 -7.60 16.84
C GLY A 335 9.14 -7.71 18.37
N ASN A 336 8.16 -7.12 19.08
CA ASN A 336 8.19 -6.90 20.53
C ASN A 336 9.49 -6.25 21.03
N LYS A 337 10.06 -5.32 20.26
CA LYS A 337 11.32 -4.64 20.59
C LYS A 337 11.06 -3.19 20.97
N ALA A 338 11.79 -2.69 21.96
CA ALA A 338 11.80 -1.26 22.28
C ALA A 338 12.25 -0.43 21.06
N VAL A 339 11.65 0.73 20.87
CA VAL A 339 11.97 1.66 19.79
C VAL A 339 13.29 2.38 20.14
N LYS A 340 14.30 2.31 19.25
CA LYS A 340 15.61 2.92 19.48
C LYS A 340 15.92 3.93 18.38
N LEU A 341 15.95 5.22 18.70
CA LEU A 341 16.26 6.24 17.71
C LEU A 341 17.76 6.25 17.36
N PRO A 342 18.12 6.41 16.08
CA PRO A 342 19.51 6.54 15.67
C PRO A 342 20.09 7.89 16.09
N ASN A 343 21.42 8.02 16.18
CA ASN A 343 22.07 9.27 16.56
C ASN A 343 21.81 10.43 15.57
N ILE A 344 21.50 10.11 14.32
CA ILE A 344 21.13 11.07 13.27
C ILE A 344 19.69 11.57 13.40
N PHE A 345 18.94 11.11 14.41
CA PHE A 345 17.54 11.45 14.58
C PHE A 345 17.29 12.97 14.71
N TRP A 346 18.26 13.77 15.14
CA TRP A 346 18.13 15.23 15.23
C TRP A 346 17.94 15.90 13.87
N LEU A 347 18.43 15.28 12.78
CA LEU A 347 18.17 15.72 11.42
C LEU A 347 16.67 15.80 11.13
N PHE A 348 15.85 14.97 11.79
CA PHE A 348 14.39 15.03 11.68
C PHE A 348 13.83 16.41 12.05
N PHE A 349 14.29 17.01 13.14
CA PHE A 349 13.74 18.29 13.57
C PHE A 349 14.21 19.45 12.69
N GLY A 350 15.46 19.39 12.19
CA GLY A 350 15.95 20.36 11.21
C GLY A 350 15.19 20.26 9.88
N SER A 351 15.04 19.04 9.36
CA SER A 351 14.31 18.78 8.11
C SER A 351 12.83 19.16 8.25
N LEU A 352 12.18 18.79 9.36
CA LEU A 352 10.81 19.16 9.67
C LEU A 352 10.61 20.68 9.76
N ALA A 353 11.56 21.41 10.35
CA ALA A 353 11.48 22.88 10.40
C ALA A 353 11.45 23.48 8.99
N ILE A 354 12.27 22.97 8.07
CA ILE A 354 12.26 23.40 6.67
C ILE A 354 10.93 23.03 6.01
N PHE A 355 10.46 21.81 6.22
CA PHE A 355 9.19 21.34 5.67
C PHE A 355 8.00 22.21 6.12
N ILE A 356 8.02 22.71 7.35
CA ILE A 356 6.96 23.60 7.87
C ILE A 356 7.10 25.04 7.32
N ILE A 357 8.33 25.59 7.25
CA ILE A 357 8.56 26.99 6.85
C ILE A 357 8.51 27.18 5.32
N ARG A 358 9.01 26.20 4.58
CA ARG A 358 9.13 26.15 3.11
C ARG A 358 8.77 24.75 2.60
N PRO A 359 7.48 24.35 2.72
CA PRO A 359 7.03 23.07 2.16
C PRO A 359 7.20 23.09 0.64
N ILE A 360 7.89 22.10 0.09
CA ILE A 360 7.83 21.82 -1.36
C ILE A 360 6.78 20.75 -1.69
N PHE A 361 6.25 20.08 -0.66
CA PHE A 361 5.19 19.10 -0.79
C PHE A 361 3.94 19.59 -0.06
N ARG A 362 2.79 19.37 -0.67
CA ARG A 362 1.49 19.62 -0.05
C ARG A 362 0.68 18.32 -0.09
N MET A 363 0.13 17.95 1.05
CA MET A 363 -0.80 16.82 1.15
C MET A 363 -2.24 17.33 1.11
N GLY A 364 -3.07 16.71 0.29
CA GLY A 364 -4.48 17.02 0.11
C GLY A 364 -5.28 15.77 -0.22
N ARG A 365 -6.55 15.97 -0.59
CA ARG A 365 -7.37 14.91 -1.19
C ARG A 365 -7.11 14.89 -2.69
N ILE A 366 -7.23 13.73 -3.32
CA ILE A 366 -7.25 13.65 -4.77
C ILE A 366 -8.56 14.29 -5.26
N GLU A 367 -8.44 15.28 -6.15
CA GLU A 367 -9.60 15.95 -6.77
C GLU A 367 -9.94 15.35 -8.14
N ALA A 368 -9.06 14.50 -8.68
CA ALA A 368 -9.22 13.85 -9.97
C ALA A 368 -10.41 12.85 -9.96
N PRO A 369 -11.37 12.97 -10.90
CA PRO A 369 -12.51 12.07 -10.96
C PRO A 369 -12.09 10.61 -11.14
N GLY A 370 -12.62 9.72 -10.28
CA GLY A 370 -12.39 8.27 -10.39
C GLY A 370 -11.16 7.77 -9.64
N LEU A 371 -10.28 8.64 -9.17
CA LEU A 371 -9.20 8.32 -8.27
C LEU A 371 -9.60 8.63 -6.82
N LEU A 372 -9.08 7.84 -5.88
CA LEU A 372 -9.40 7.97 -4.47
C LEU A 372 -8.10 7.98 -3.65
N GLY A 373 -7.99 8.91 -2.71
CA GLY A 373 -6.96 8.86 -1.69
C GLY A 373 -6.32 10.19 -1.34
N VAL A 374 -5.02 10.13 -1.00
CA VAL A 374 -4.22 11.30 -0.64
C VAL A 374 -3.44 11.73 -1.84
N ASP A 375 -3.54 13.01 -2.14
CA ASP A 375 -2.72 13.67 -3.11
C ASP A 375 -1.49 14.27 -2.42
N ILE A 376 -0.29 14.00 -2.96
CA ILE A 376 0.95 14.67 -2.58
C ILE A 376 1.40 15.51 -3.77
N THR A 377 1.09 16.80 -3.79
CA THR A 377 1.54 17.71 -4.85
C THR A 377 2.91 18.30 -4.54
N THR A 378 3.66 18.63 -5.58
CA THR A 378 4.93 19.35 -5.52
C THR A 378 4.72 20.84 -5.86
N GLN A 379 5.51 21.71 -5.23
CA GLN A 379 5.48 23.15 -5.47
C GLN A 379 6.88 23.76 -5.36
N GLN A 380 7.09 24.87 -6.07
CA GLN A 380 8.34 25.65 -6.00
C GLN A 380 8.56 26.26 -4.61
N ILE A 381 9.81 26.59 -4.29
CA ILE A 381 10.11 27.28 -3.02
C ILE A 381 9.52 28.70 -3.05
N PRO A 382 8.60 29.05 -2.14
CA PRO A 382 8.11 30.42 -2.08
C PRO A 382 9.21 31.36 -1.58
N PHE A 383 9.50 32.42 -2.35
CA PHE A 383 10.46 33.49 -2.03
C PHE A 383 11.90 32.99 -1.76
N ILE A 384 12.68 32.83 -2.82
CA ILE A 384 14.07 32.33 -2.80
C ILE A 384 15.03 33.26 -2.03
N GLU A 385 14.71 34.56 -1.93
CA GLU A 385 15.58 35.58 -1.31
C GLU A 385 15.95 35.29 0.15
N ASN A 386 15.08 34.58 0.89
CA ASN A 386 15.26 34.31 2.32
C ASN A 386 15.81 32.91 2.63
N ILE A 387 16.40 32.22 1.65
CA ILE A 387 16.76 30.81 1.80
C ILE A 387 17.76 30.54 2.94
N TRP A 388 18.74 31.43 3.12
CA TRP A 388 19.76 31.29 4.14
C TRP A 388 19.21 31.47 5.56
N LEU A 389 18.24 32.37 5.73
CA LEU A 389 17.54 32.55 7.01
C LEU A 389 16.77 31.27 7.38
N VAL A 390 16.08 30.65 6.41
CA VAL A 390 15.36 29.39 6.63
C VAL A 390 16.31 28.25 7.00
N LEU A 391 17.44 28.13 6.30
CA LEU A 391 18.47 27.13 6.63
C LEU A 391 19.11 27.37 8.00
N LEU A 392 19.33 28.63 8.38
CA LEU A 392 19.82 28.98 9.72
C LEU A 392 18.82 28.57 10.80
N ILE A 393 17.53 28.87 10.62
CA ILE A 393 16.47 28.45 11.54
C ILE A 393 16.44 26.92 11.68
N SER A 394 16.52 26.20 10.57
CA SER A 394 16.60 24.73 10.56
C SER A 394 17.80 24.20 11.36
N ALA A 395 18.99 24.76 11.13
CA ALA A 395 20.20 24.39 11.84
C ALA A 395 20.10 24.68 13.35
N LEU A 396 19.50 25.82 13.73
CA LEU A 396 19.26 26.16 15.13
C LEU A 396 18.27 25.20 15.79
N VAL A 397 17.15 24.88 15.13
CA VAL A 397 16.18 23.88 15.62
C VAL A 397 16.86 22.52 15.82
N MET A 398 17.62 22.07 14.82
CA MET A 398 18.41 20.83 14.93
C MET A 398 19.39 20.87 16.10
N GLY A 399 20.11 21.98 16.29
CA GLY A 399 21.06 22.17 17.40
C GLY A 399 20.39 22.15 18.77
N ILE A 400 19.25 22.83 18.91
CA ILE A 400 18.43 22.82 20.14
C ILE A 400 18.00 21.39 20.47
N PHE A 401 17.44 20.67 19.49
CA PHE A 401 16.98 19.29 19.72
C PHE A 401 18.14 18.31 19.95
N TYR A 402 19.30 18.51 19.34
CA TYR A 402 20.51 17.77 19.66
C TYR A 402 20.91 17.93 21.14
N LEU A 403 20.93 19.16 21.64
CA LEU A 403 21.27 19.45 23.05
C LEU A 403 20.22 18.90 24.02
N LEU A 404 18.93 19.10 23.73
CA LEU A 404 17.82 18.52 24.52
C LEU A 404 17.87 17.00 24.52
N GLY A 405 18.19 16.42 23.37
CA GLY A 405 18.36 15.00 23.15
C GLY A 405 19.47 14.38 23.99
N ARG A 406 20.58 15.09 24.14
CA ARG A 406 21.68 14.70 25.02
C ARG A 406 21.26 14.64 26.49
N LYS A 407 20.36 15.54 26.92
CA LYS A 407 19.80 15.56 28.28
C LYS A 407 18.68 14.54 28.48
N SER A 408 17.82 14.34 27.49
CA SER A 408 16.65 13.48 27.59
C SER A 408 16.17 12.93 26.24
N LEU A 409 16.93 12.00 25.66
CA LEU A 409 16.62 11.31 24.40
C LEU A 409 15.18 10.78 24.37
N ARG A 410 14.68 10.30 25.51
CA ARG A 410 13.32 9.79 25.66
C ARG A 410 12.25 10.85 25.41
N LYS A 411 12.40 12.06 25.93
CA LYS A 411 11.40 13.13 25.76
C LYS A 411 11.37 13.63 24.32
N THR A 412 12.55 13.82 23.72
CA THR A 412 12.65 14.22 22.31
C THR A 412 12.14 13.13 21.37
N ALA A 413 12.39 11.86 21.69
CA ALA A 413 11.82 10.73 20.95
C ALA A 413 10.30 10.73 20.97
N LYS A 414 9.70 10.93 22.15
CA LYS A 414 8.24 11.01 22.27
C LYS A 414 7.65 12.16 21.47
N LEU A 415 8.28 13.34 21.49
CA LEU A 415 7.83 14.47 20.68
C LEU A 415 7.91 14.17 19.19
N ALA A 416 8.99 13.55 18.74
CA ALA A 416 9.13 13.12 17.36
C ALA A 416 8.04 12.16 16.92
N PHE A 417 7.81 11.11 17.71
CA PHE A 417 6.72 10.18 17.46
C PHE A 417 5.38 10.91 17.42
N LEU A 418 5.12 11.80 18.38
CA LEU A 418 3.89 12.59 18.40
C LEU A 418 3.70 13.37 17.10
N VAL A 419 4.74 14.08 16.62
CA VAL A 419 4.68 14.82 15.35
C VAL A 419 4.42 13.88 14.18
N THR A 420 5.18 12.79 14.09
CA THR A 420 4.99 11.76 13.05
C THR A 420 3.55 11.21 13.08
N PHE A 421 2.98 10.93 14.25
CA PHE A 421 1.62 10.44 14.40
C PHE A 421 0.55 11.48 14.06
N ILE A 422 0.80 12.76 14.34
CA ILE A 422 -0.08 13.85 13.92
C ILE A 422 -0.14 13.90 12.38
N TYR A 423 1.02 13.85 11.72
CA TYR A 423 1.06 13.83 10.26
C TYR A 423 0.43 12.56 9.68
N PHE A 424 0.68 11.40 10.28
CA PHE A 424 0.02 10.17 9.87
C PHE A 424 -1.51 10.25 10.05
N GLY A 425 -1.99 10.85 11.14
CA GLY A 425 -3.41 11.10 11.37
C GLY A 425 -4.00 12.07 10.33
N MET A 426 -3.27 13.12 9.95
CA MET A 426 -3.67 14.03 8.87
C MET A 426 -3.75 13.32 7.51
N TYR A 427 -2.76 12.48 7.20
CA TYR A 427 -2.77 11.64 6.00
C TYR A 427 -4.00 10.74 5.97
N LEU A 428 -4.25 9.99 7.05
CA LEU A 428 -5.42 9.11 7.14
C LEU A 428 -6.73 9.89 7.08
N TYR A 429 -6.76 11.11 7.61
CA TYR A 429 -7.93 11.98 7.52
C TYR A 429 -8.25 12.37 6.07
N TYR A 430 -7.26 12.82 5.30
CA TYR A 430 -7.48 13.17 3.89
C TYR A 430 -7.92 11.94 3.09
N PHE A 431 -7.23 10.81 3.26
CA PHE A 431 -7.60 9.55 2.63
C PHE A 431 -9.05 9.17 2.95
N PHE A 432 -9.40 9.20 4.24
CA PHE A 432 -10.70 8.76 4.72
C PHE A 432 -11.84 9.66 4.26
N ILE A 433 -11.67 10.99 4.28
CA ILE A 433 -12.70 11.91 3.81
C ILE A 433 -12.97 11.72 2.32
N ASP A 434 -11.93 11.48 1.55
CA ASP A 434 -12.07 11.24 0.11
C ASP A 434 -12.82 9.93 -0.18
N LEU A 435 -12.39 8.85 0.49
CA LEU A 435 -13.05 7.56 0.41
C LEU A 435 -14.50 7.61 0.92
N ALA A 436 -14.77 8.38 1.97
CA ALA A 436 -16.11 8.56 2.52
C ALA A 436 -17.03 9.30 1.54
N ALA A 437 -16.55 10.34 0.87
CA ALA A 437 -17.31 11.04 -0.17
C ALA A 437 -17.70 10.06 -1.30
N TYR A 438 -16.74 9.27 -1.80
CA TYR A 438 -17.00 8.24 -2.80
C TYR A 438 -18.05 7.22 -2.35
N TYR A 439 -17.92 6.68 -1.13
CA TYR A 439 -18.89 5.70 -0.63
C TYR A 439 -20.29 6.31 -0.48
N ILE A 440 -20.42 7.53 0.04
CA ILE A 440 -21.70 8.21 0.20
C ILE A 440 -22.38 8.44 -1.16
N ASP A 441 -21.61 8.90 -2.15
CA ASP A 441 -22.12 9.13 -3.51
C ASP A 441 -22.53 7.81 -4.17
N ALA A 442 -21.67 6.79 -4.09
CA ALA A 442 -21.96 5.47 -4.64
C ALA A 442 -23.22 4.84 -4.00
N ILE A 443 -23.38 4.94 -2.68
CA ILE A 443 -24.58 4.44 -1.98
C ILE A 443 -25.82 5.17 -2.47
N THR A 444 -25.78 6.51 -2.50
CA THR A 444 -26.89 7.35 -2.95
C THR A 444 -27.31 7.03 -4.37
N ILE A 445 -26.35 7.01 -5.30
CA ILE A 445 -26.60 6.75 -6.73
C ILE A 445 -27.19 5.34 -6.92
N MET A 446 -26.63 4.32 -6.28
CA MET A 446 -27.12 2.95 -6.43
C MET A 446 -28.50 2.77 -5.81
N ALA A 447 -28.78 3.41 -4.68
CA ALA A 447 -30.10 3.40 -4.06
C ALA A 447 -31.15 4.10 -4.94
N GLN A 448 -30.85 5.27 -5.50
CA GLN A 448 -31.74 5.99 -6.41
C GLN A 448 -32.03 5.22 -7.70
N LYS A 449 -31.06 4.46 -8.21
CA LYS A 449 -31.24 3.56 -9.36
C LYS A 449 -31.99 2.26 -9.03
N GLY A 450 -32.48 2.10 -7.80
CA GLY A 450 -33.18 0.89 -7.34
C GLY A 450 -32.26 -0.33 -7.12
N GLN A 451 -30.94 -0.15 -7.14
CA GLN A 451 -29.94 -1.21 -6.95
C GLN A 451 -29.65 -1.43 -5.46
N VAL A 452 -30.71 -1.73 -4.68
CA VAL A 452 -30.67 -1.80 -3.21
C VAL A 452 -29.65 -2.82 -2.70
N PHE A 453 -29.50 -3.96 -3.37
CA PHE A 453 -28.52 -4.99 -3.00
C PHE A 453 -27.08 -4.47 -3.05
N ILE A 454 -26.73 -3.79 -4.16
CA ILE A 454 -25.40 -3.20 -4.36
C ILE A 454 -25.19 -2.10 -3.32
N ALA A 455 -26.16 -1.19 -3.17
CA ALA A 455 -26.09 -0.11 -2.18
C ALA A 455 -25.88 -0.64 -0.74
N ALA A 456 -26.56 -1.72 -0.35
CA ALA A 456 -26.42 -2.33 0.97
C ALA A 456 -25.02 -2.93 1.20
N HIS A 457 -24.43 -3.57 0.19
CA HIS A 457 -23.06 -4.08 0.27
C HIS A 457 -22.04 -2.95 0.32
N ILE A 458 -22.21 -1.90 -0.48
CA ILE A 458 -21.34 -0.72 -0.46
C ILE A 458 -21.42 -0.03 0.91
N LEU A 459 -22.60 0.07 1.52
CA LEU A 459 -22.75 0.56 2.90
C LEU A 459 -22.00 -0.30 3.93
N LEU A 460 -22.04 -1.63 3.75
CA LEU A 460 -21.28 -2.55 4.59
C LEU A 460 -19.77 -2.37 4.40
N PHE A 461 -19.30 -2.19 3.17
CA PHE A 461 -17.90 -1.91 2.85
C PHE A 461 -17.46 -0.60 3.49
N PHE A 462 -18.30 0.43 3.41
CA PHE A 462 -18.03 1.73 4.05
C PHE A 462 -17.94 1.60 5.57
N THR A 463 -18.86 0.86 6.20
CA THR A 463 -18.85 0.62 7.65
C THR A 463 -17.56 -0.07 8.10
N ILE A 464 -17.13 -1.10 7.37
CA ILE A 464 -15.87 -1.81 7.64
C ILE A 464 -14.67 -0.89 7.44
N THR A 465 -14.68 -0.08 6.38
CA THR A 465 -13.65 0.93 6.11
C THR A 465 -13.52 1.92 7.27
N ILE A 466 -14.64 2.44 7.81
CA ILE A 466 -14.63 3.33 8.99
C ILE A 466 -13.94 2.64 10.18
N LEU A 467 -14.33 1.39 10.47
CA LEU A 467 -13.75 0.62 11.57
C LEU A 467 -12.26 0.37 11.36
N PHE A 468 -11.84 0.11 10.12
CA PHE A 468 -10.45 -0.12 9.77
C PHE A 468 -9.59 1.14 9.93
N TYR A 469 -9.96 2.26 9.30
CA TYR A 469 -9.17 3.49 9.34
C TYR A 469 -9.23 4.18 10.70
N VAL A 470 -10.43 4.46 11.22
CA VAL A 470 -10.60 5.17 12.50
C VAL A 470 -10.23 4.28 13.67
N GLY A 471 -10.77 3.05 13.69
CA GLY A 471 -10.49 2.10 14.76
C GLY A 471 -9.04 1.66 14.76
N GLY A 472 -8.49 1.31 13.60
CA GLY A 472 -7.08 0.93 13.46
C GLY A 472 -6.12 2.04 13.88
N PHE A 473 -6.38 3.29 13.49
CA PHE A 473 -5.54 4.42 13.93
C PHE A 473 -5.63 4.66 15.44
N GLY A 474 -6.84 4.64 16.02
CA GLY A 474 -7.03 4.76 17.46
C GLY A 474 -6.30 3.66 18.25
N MET A 475 -6.34 2.42 17.77
CA MET A 475 -5.58 1.31 18.33
C MET A 475 -4.07 1.51 18.19
N PHE A 476 -3.62 2.09 17.08
CA PHE A 476 -2.20 2.38 16.88
C PHE A 476 -1.67 3.39 17.89
N LEU A 477 -2.42 4.47 18.12
CA LEU A 477 -2.10 5.47 19.15
C LEU A 477 -2.09 4.83 20.54
N TYR A 478 -3.07 3.96 20.83
CA TYR A 478 -3.13 3.24 22.09
C TYR A 478 -1.89 2.37 22.35
N GLU A 479 -1.54 1.50 21.40
CA GLU A 479 -0.38 0.60 21.53
C GLU A 479 0.94 1.38 21.57
N SER A 480 1.07 2.44 20.77
CA SER A 480 2.30 3.24 20.67
C SER A 480 2.55 4.09 21.92
N TYR A 481 1.51 4.77 22.43
CA TYR A 481 1.68 5.79 23.46
C TYR A 481 1.46 5.26 24.88
N PHE A 482 0.48 4.37 25.09
CA PHE A 482 0.09 3.93 26.43
C PHE A 482 0.77 2.64 26.85
N LYS A 483 0.90 1.67 25.94
CA LYS A 483 1.38 0.33 26.29
C LYS A 483 2.90 0.20 26.21
N GLN A 484 3.53 0.82 25.22
CA GLN A 484 4.97 0.75 25.06
C GLN A 484 5.67 1.91 25.73
N LYS A 485 6.68 1.59 26.55
CA LYS A 485 7.61 2.58 27.09
C LYS A 485 8.53 3.04 25.95
N ILE A 486 8.04 3.95 25.09
CA ILE A 486 8.91 4.85 24.31
C ILE A 486 9.83 5.57 25.29
#